data_AF-A0A3C1N8Y5-F1
#
_entry.id   AF-A0A3C1N8Y5-F1
#
_cell.length_a   1.000
_cell.length_b   1.000
_cell.length_c   1.000
_cell.angle_alpha   90.00
_cell.angle_beta   90.00
_cell.angle_gamma   90.00
#
_symmetry.space_group_name_H-M   'P 1'
#
loop_
_entity.id
_entity.type
_entity.pdbx_description
1 polymer ?
#
loop_
_entity_poly.entity_id
_entity_poly.type
_entity_poly.pdbx_seq_one_letter_code
_entity_poly.pdbx_strand_id
1 'polypeptide(L)' 'LEPGRLADVVVVEGDPLSDIKLLQCRDNIKLIMKDGTIYKQALVE' A
#
# COMPACT_ATOMS: atom_id res chain seq x y z
N LEU A 1 0.76 -6.79 -10.31
CA LEU A 1 0.79 -5.42 -10.87
C LEU A 1 1.18 -5.54 -12.32
N GLU A 2 0.46 -4.89 -13.23
CA GLU A 2 0.65 -5.05 -14.67
C GLU A 2 0.72 -3.67 -15.34
N PRO A 3 1.63 -3.46 -16.31
CA PRO A 3 1.69 -2.23 -17.10
C PRO A 3 0.39 -1.95 -17.86
N GLY A 4 0.04 -0.67 -18.01
CA GLY A 4 -1.18 -0.23 -18.73
C GLY A 4 -2.48 -0.29 -17.92
N ARG A 5 -2.42 -0.67 -16.64
CA ARG A 5 -3.54 -0.62 -15.70
C ARG A 5 -3.51 0.67 -14.87
N LEU A 6 -4.64 0.99 -14.24
CA LEU A 6 -4.71 2.07 -13.24
C LEU A 6 -3.72 1.80 -12.11
N ALA A 7 -2.99 2.83 -11.71
CA ALA A 7 -1.98 2.77 -10.67
C ALA A 7 -2.60 2.92 -9.27
N ASP A 8 -3.40 1.92 -8.89
CA ASP A 8 -3.94 1.77 -7.55
C ASP A 8 -3.07 0.79 -6.77
N VAL A 9 -2.29 1.30 -5.83
CA VAL A 9 -1.28 0.54 -5.09
C VAL A 9 -1.35 0.88 -3.61
N VAL A 10 -1.33 -0.17 -2.78
CA VAL A 10 -1.18 -0.06 -1.33
C VAL A 10 0.07 -0.84 -0.92
N VAL A 11 0.98 -0.20 -0.21
CA VAL A 11 2.15 -0.86 0.39
C VAL A 11 1.88 -1.03 1.88
N VAL A 12 2.12 -2.24 2.37
CA VAL A 12 1.84 -2.65 3.75
C VAL A 12 3.11 -3.25 4.35
N GLU A 13 3.38 -2.94 5.61
CA GLU A 13 4.42 -3.57 6.41
C GLU A 13 3.98 -4.99 6.81
N GLY A 14 4.81 -5.98 6.45
CA GLY A 14 4.51 -7.41 6.61
C GLY A 14 3.75 -8.03 5.42
N ASP A 15 3.37 -9.30 5.57
CA ASP A 15 2.66 -10.06 4.53
C ASP A 15 1.16 -10.22 4.85
N PRO A 16 0.27 -9.50 4.15
CA PRO A 16 -1.17 -9.61 4.37
C PRO A 16 -1.78 -10.94 3.90
N LEU A 17 -1.07 -11.73 3.09
CA LEU A 17 -1.52 -13.08 2.73
C LEU A 17 -1.34 -14.05 3.90
N SER A 18 -0.30 -13.83 4.70
CA SER A 18 -0.04 -14.59 5.92
C SER A 18 -0.88 -14.10 7.12
N ASP A 19 -1.10 -12.79 7.24
CA ASP A 19 -1.99 -12.21 8.27
C ASP A 19 -2.76 -10.99 7.75
N ILE A 20 -4.04 -11.20 7.43
CA ILE A 20 -4.92 -10.14 6.90
C ILE A 20 -5.20 -9.01 7.92
N LYS A 21 -4.98 -9.25 9.22
CA LYS A 21 -5.22 -8.24 10.27
C LYS A 21 -4.26 -7.05 10.17
N LEU A 22 -3.12 -7.21 9.50
CA LEU A 22 -2.16 -6.13 9.26
C LEU A 22 -2.82 -4.91 8.59
N LEU A 23 -3.85 -5.12 7.75
CA LEU A 23 -4.59 -4.05 7.08
C LEU A 23 -5.45 -3.20 8.02
N GLN A 24 -5.78 -3.71 9.21
CA GLN A 24 -6.57 -2.98 10.21
C GLN A 24 -5.72 -1.94 10.95
N CYS A 25 -4.40 -2.12 11.01
CA CYS A 25 -3.48 -1.17 11.61
C CYS A 25 -3.04 -0.13 10.58
N ARG A 26 -3.51 1.11 10.74
CA ARG A 26 -3.22 2.19 9.79
C ARG A 26 -1.73 2.50 9.65
N ASP A 27 -0.93 2.23 10.68
CA ASP A 27 0.52 2.47 10.68
C ASP A 27 1.29 1.46 9.83
N ASN A 28 0.70 0.28 9.59
CA ASN A 28 1.27 -0.71 8.68
C ASN A 28 1.08 -0.30 7.21
N ILE A 29 0.10 0.53 6.88
CA ILE A 29 -0.06 1.04 5.51
C ILE A 29 0.98 2.13 5.24
N LYS A 30 2.06 1.83 4.51
CA LYS A 30 3.18 2.75 4.28
C LYS A 30 3.00 3.64 3.04
N LEU A 31 2.29 3.16 2.03
CA LEU A 31 1.99 3.92 0.81
C LEU A 31 0.54 3.69 0.39
N ILE A 32 -0.13 4.74 -0.04
CA ILE A 32 -1.39 4.66 -0.77
C ILE A 32 -1.25 5.51 -2.03
N MET A 33 -1.33 4.85 -3.18
CA MET A 33 -1.41 5.47 -4.50
C MET A 33 -2.77 5.13 -5.11
N LYS A 34 -3.45 6.13 -5.64
CA LYS A 34 -4.71 5.98 -6.36
C LYS A 34 -4.66 6.80 -7.63
N ASP A 35 -5.00 6.19 -8.77
CA ASP A 35 -4.93 6.83 -10.09
C ASP A 35 -3.55 7.49 -10.35
N GLY A 36 -2.47 6.87 -9.86
CA GLY A 36 -1.10 7.39 -9.98
C GLY A 36 -0.75 8.56 -9.04
N THR A 37 -1.71 9.04 -8.24
CA THR A 37 -1.49 10.09 -7.24
C THR A 37 -1.20 9.47 -5.88
N ILE A 38 -0.17 9.96 -5.19
CA ILE A 38 0.18 9.52 -3.84
C ILE A 38 -0.71 10.26 -2.82
N TYR A 39 -1.43 9.51 -2.00
CA TYR A 39 -2.30 10.03 -0.93
C TYR A 39 -1.71 9.84 0.47
N LYS A 40 -0.83 8.86 0.64
CA LYS A 40 -0.08 8.64 1.88
C LYS A 40 1.30 8.13 1.53
N GLN A 41 2.33 8.67 2.18
CA GLN A 41 3.71 8.19 2.10
C GLN A 41 4.36 8.27 3.48
N ALA A 42 4.75 7.12 4.00
CA ALA A 42 5.49 6.95 5.26
C ALA A 42 6.71 6.04 5.05
N LEU A 43 7.19 5.94 3.81
CA LEU A 43 8.43 5.27 3.46
C LEU A 43 9.59 6.19 3.88
N VAL A 44 10.48 5.65 4.70
CA VAL A 44 11.78 6.26 5.04
C VAL A 44 12.82 5.76 4.05
N GLU A 45 13.77 6.63 3.68
CA GLU A 45 14.92 6.28 2.83
C GLU A 45 15.80 5.20 3.44
#